data_AF-K4K345-F1
#
_entry.id   AF-K4K345-F1
#
_cell.length_a   1.000
_cell.length_b   1.000
_cell.length_c   1.000
_cell.angle_alpha   90.00
_cell.angle_beta   90.00
_cell.angle_gamma   90.00
#
_symmetry.space_group_name_H-M   'P 1'
#
loop_
_entity.id
_entity.type
_entity.pdbx_description
1 polymer ?
#
loop_
_entity_poly.entity_id
_entity_poly.type
_entity_poly.pdbx_seq_one_letter_code
_entity_poly.pdbx_strand_id
1 'polypeptide(L)'
;PGCPVCVTPISVIDAAIELSLRPKLIFCTFGDMLRVPGSETDLMSSKARGSDVRMVYSPMDALKIAEENPTREVVFFAVGFETTPP
;
A
#
# COMPACT_ATOMS: atom_id res chain seq x y z
N PRO A 1 10.41 -0.99 -19.64
CA PRO A 1 10.44 -0.42 -18.27
C PRO A 1 10.01 1.05 -18.29
N GLY A 2 8.74 1.32 -17.96
CA GLY A 2 8.17 2.68 -18.00
C GLY A 2 6.94 2.86 -17.11
N CYS A 3 6.57 1.84 -16.33
CA CYS A 3 5.52 1.91 -15.33
C CYS A 3 6.03 1.20 -14.06
N PRO A 4 6.20 1.91 -12.93
CA PRO A 4 6.84 1.35 -11.73
C PRO A 4 5.99 0.22 -11.13
N VAL A 5 4.67 0.36 -11.23
CA VAL A 5 3.67 -0.65 -10.89
C VAL A 5 3.91 -1.95 -11.66
N CYS A 6 4.04 -1.89 -12.99
CA CYS A 6 4.18 -3.06 -13.86
C CYS A 6 5.49 -3.83 -13.66
N VAL A 7 6.52 -3.19 -13.07
CA VAL A 7 7.84 -3.81 -12.86
C VAL A 7 8.08 -4.16 -11.39
N THR A 8 7.11 -3.91 -10.50
CA THR A 8 7.22 -4.29 -9.10
C THR A 8 7.18 -5.82 -8.99
N PRO A 9 8.17 -6.47 -8.36
CA PRO A 9 8.19 -7.93 -8.25
C PRO A 9 6.98 -8.45 -7.48
N ILE A 10 6.42 -9.58 -7.92
CA ILE A 10 5.25 -10.20 -7.28
C ILE A 10 5.49 -10.48 -5.80
N SER A 11 6.71 -10.87 -5.42
CA SER A 11 7.10 -11.11 -4.02
C SER A 11 7.00 -9.86 -3.14
N VAL A 12 7.18 -8.66 -3.72
CA VAL A 12 7.01 -7.40 -3.00
C VAL A 12 5.52 -7.08 -2.83
N ILE A 13 4.70 -7.37 -3.85
CA ILE A 13 3.23 -7.25 -3.76
C ILE A 13 2.66 -8.19 -2.71
N ASP A 14 3.14 -9.44 -2.67
CA ASP A 14 2.73 -10.43 -1.67
C ASP A 14 3.08 -9.96 -0.25
N ALA A 15 4.30 -9.44 -0.05
CA ALA A 15 4.70 -8.88 1.24
C ALA A 15 3.85 -7.66 1.64
N ALA A 16 3.49 -6.80 0.69
CA ALA A 16 2.60 -5.66 0.91
C ALA A 16 1.18 -6.11 1.32
N ILE A 17 0.64 -7.13 0.65
CA ILE A 17 -0.65 -7.73 0.98
C ILE A 17 -0.62 -8.33 2.38
N GLU A 18 0.38 -9.15 2.70
CA GLU A 18 0.54 -9.76 4.01
C GLU A 18 0.62 -8.70 5.12
N LEU A 19 1.38 -7.61 4.88
CA LEU A 19 1.49 -6.49 5.81
C LEU A 19 0.15 -5.79 6.02
N SER A 20 -0.66 -5.65 4.97
CA SER A 20 -2.00 -5.03 5.05
C SER A 20 -3.02 -5.82 5.87
N LEU A 21 -2.78 -7.11 6.09
CA LEU A 21 -3.63 -7.98 6.90
C LEU A 21 -3.31 -7.88 8.41
N ARG A 22 -2.24 -7.19 8.81
CA ARG A 22 -1.85 -7.10 10.22
C ARG A 22 -2.86 -6.27 11.04
N PRO A 23 -3.23 -6.76 12.24
CA PRO A 23 -4.16 -6.03 13.09
C PRO A 23 -3.57 -4.70 13.56
N LYS A 24 -4.46 -3.69 13.70
CA LYS A 24 -4.14 -2.31 14.11
C LYS A 24 -3.27 -1.51 13.13
N LEU A 25 -2.86 -2.07 11.99
CA LEU A 25 -2.13 -1.36 10.95
C LEU A 25 -3.08 -0.58 10.04
N ILE A 26 -2.66 0.59 9.56
CA ILE A 26 -3.27 1.31 8.43
C ILE A 26 -2.29 1.25 7.27
N PHE A 27 -2.68 0.61 6.19
CA PHE A 27 -1.83 0.42 5.02
C PHE A 27 -2.18 1.46 3.95
N CYS A 28 -1.26 2.38 3.68
CA CYS A 28 -1.43 3.44 2.70
C CYS A 28 -0.66 3.10 1.41
N THR A 29 -1.27 3.31 0.26
CA THR A 29 -0.61 3.13 -1.05
C THR A 29 -1.25 4.02 -2.11
N PHE A 30 -0.58 4.21 -3.24
CA PHE A 30 -1.19 4.80 -4.42
C PHE A 30 -2.30 3.92 -5.00
N GLY A 31 -3.26 4.55 -5.70
CA GLY A 31 -4.45 3.87 -6.19
C GLY A 31 -4.20 2.83 -7.29
N ASP A 32 -3.14 3.03 -8.06
CA ASP A 32 -2.68 2.10 -9.10
C ASP A 32 -2.20 0.76 -8.53
N MET A 33 -1.64 0.77 -7.32
CA MET A 33 -1.20 -0.44 -6.61
C MET A 33 -2.35 -1.30 -6.08
N LEU A 34 -3.57 -0.77 -5.92
CA LEU A 34 -4.66 -1.49 -5.25
C LEU A 34 -5.09 -2.76 -5.98
N ARG A 35 -5.00 -2.78 -7.31
CA ARG A 35 -5.47 -3.89 -8.17
C ARG A 35 -4.31 -4.70 -8.77
N VAL A 36 -3.09 -4.46 -8.32
CA VAL A 36 -1.94 -5.23 -8.80
C VAL A 36 -2.03 -6.62 -8.16
N PRO A 37 -2.10 -7.69 -8.99
CA PRO A 37 -2.21 -9.03 -8.45
C PRO A 37 -0.90 -9.45 -7.79
N GLY A 38 -1.00 -9.92 -6.55
CA GLY A 38 -0.02 -10.81 -5.95
C GLY A 38 -0.22 -12.24 -6.45
N SER A 39 0.42 -13.20 -5.78
CA SER A 39 0.35 -14.63 -6.10
C SER A 39 -1.07 -15.21 -5.90
N GLU A 40 -1.81 -14.72 -4.90
CA GLU A 40 -3.14 -15.26 -4.55
C GLU A 40 -4.28 -14.22 -4.57
N THR A 41 -3.98 -12.94 -4.35
CA THR A 41 -4.98 -11.88 -4.18
C THR A 41 -4.37 -10.51 -4.49
N ASP A 42 -5.14 -9.43 -4.35
CA ASP A 42 -4.67 -8.06 -4.41
C ASP A 42 -5.04 -7.26 -3.13
N LEU A 43 -4.53 -6.03 -3.03
CA LEU A 43 -4.80 -5.12 -1.91
C LEU A 43 -6.27 -4.68 -1.85
N MET A 44 -6.93 -4.56 -3.00
CA MET A 44 -8.36 -4.21 -3.09
C MET A 44 -9.24 -5.30 -2.49
N SER A 45 -8.91 -6.56 -2.75
CA SER A 45 -9.59 -7.74 -2.20
C SER A 45 -9.32 -7.87 -0.70
N SER A 46 -8.09 -7.57 -0.26
CA SER A 46 -7.73 -7.52 1.17
C SER A 46 -8.55 -6.44 1.91
N LYS A 47 -8.70 -5.26 1.29
CA LYS A 47 -9.59 -4.19 1.77
C LYS A 47 -11.04 -4.66 1.88
N ALA A 48 -11.56 -5.35 0.87
CA ALA A 48 -12.92 -5.89 0.88
C ALA A 48 -13.12 -6.94 1.98
N ARG A 49 -12.05 -7.62 2.43
CA ARG A 49 -12.05 -8.57 3.55
C ARG A 49 -11.89 -7.90 4.93
N GLY A 50 -11.77 -6.58 5.00
CA GLY A 50 -11.73 -5.81 6.25
C GLY A 50 -10.36 -5.25 6.64
N SER A 51 -9.32 -5.42 5.81
CA SER A 51 -8.06 -4.71 6.01
C SER A 51 -8.24 -3.20 5.86
N ASP A 52 -7.58 -2.42 6.73
CA ASP A 52 -7.58 -0.96 6.64
C ASP A 52 -6.55 -0.49 5.61
N VAL A 53 -6.90 -0.67 4.34
CA VAL A 53 -6.13 -0.19 3.19
C VAL A 53 -6.68 1.15 2.70
N ARG A 54 -5.85 2.19 2.68
CA ARG A 54 -6.21 3.54 2.27
C ARG A 54 -5.43 3.94 1.02
N MET A 55 -6.17 4.43 0.02
CA MET A 55 -5.56 5.08 -1.12
C MET A 55 -5.12 6.48 -0.70
N VAL A 56 -3.89 6.84 -1.06
CA VAL A 56 -3.36 8.19 -0.89
C VAL A 56 -2.89 8.74 -2.24
N TYR A 57 -2.83 10.07 -2.36
CA TYR A 57 -2.28 10.74 -3.54
C TYR A 57 -0.83 11.16 -3.35
N SER A 58 -0.38 11.25 -2.09
CA SER A 58 1.00 11.58 -1.74
C SER A 58 1.42 10.90 -0.43
N PRO A 59 2.74 10.77 -0.17
CA PRO A 59 3.25 10.33 1.13
C PRO A 59 2.78 11.24 2.29
N MET A 60 2.53 12.53 2.03
CA MET A 60 2.05 13.48 3.04
C MET A 60 0.65 13.15 3.54
N ASP A 61 -0.19 12.53 2.71
CA ASP A 61 -1.50 12.07 3.16
C ASP A 61 -1.35 10.92 4.17
N ALA A 62 -0.37 10.03 3.99
CA ALA A 62 -0.08 8.96 4.94
C ALA A 62 0.45 9.52 6.27
N LEU A 63 1.27 10.56 6.22
CA LEU A 63 1.72 11.27 7.43
C LEU A 63 0.55 11.88 8.20
N LYS A 64 -0.36 12.58 7.50
CA LYS A 64 -1.57 13.13 8.11
C LYS A 64 -2.44 12.05 8.75
N ILE A 65 -2.60 10.90 8.07
CA ILE A 65 -3.32 9.74 8.62
C ILE A 65 -2.64 9.24 9.90
N ALA A 66 -1.31 9.23 9.97
CA ALA A 66 -0.58 8.84 11.16
C ALA A 66 -0.80 9.81 12.33
N GLU A 67 -0.75 11.12 12.08
CA GLU A 67 -1.05 12.15 13.08
C GLU A 67 -2.47 12.03 13.65
N GLU A 68 -3.45 11.69 12.80
CA GLU A 68 -4.84 11.47 13.19
C GLU A 68 -5.08 10.12 13.90
N ASN A 69 -4.15 9.16 13.81
CA ASN A 69 -4.28 7.81 14.35
C ASN A 69 -3.06 7.42 15.23
N PRO A 70 -2.78 8.15 16.33
CA PRO A 70 -1.53 8.01 17.10
C PRO A 70 -1.35 6.66 17.81
N THR A 71 -2.40 5.85 17.91
CA THR A 71 -2.36 4.51 18.54
C THR A 71 -2.22 3.37 17.54
N ARG A 72 -2.05 3.69 16.26
CA ARG A 72 -1.99 2.73 15.16
C ARG A 72 -0.70 2.89 14.38
N GLU A 73 -0.18 1.77 13.88
CA GLU A 73 0.94 1.80 12.95
C GLU A 73 0.41 2.18 11.56
N VAL A 74 1.05 3.17 10.93
CA VAL A 74 0.74 3.59 9.57
C VAL A 74 1.93 3.29 8.69
N VAL A 75 1.72 2.47 7.67
CA VAL A 75 2.74 2.10 6.68
C VAL A 75 2.34 2.69 5.34
N PHE A 76 3.26 3.38 4.70
CA PHE A 76 3.12 3.81 3.31
C PHE A 76 3.95 2.91 2.40
N PHE A 77 3.28 2.22 1.48
CA PHE A 77 3.93 1.42 0.46
C PHE A 77 4.18 2.29 -0.78
N ALA A 78 5.42 2.77 -0.88
CA ALA A 78 5.85 3.65 -1.92
C ALA A 78 6.38 2.84 -3.12
N VAL A 79 5.62 2.83 -4.22
CA VAL A 79 6.06 2.28 -5.50
C VAL A 79 6.17 3.43 -6.50
N GLY A 80 7.37 3.67 -6.99
CA GLY A 80 7.69 4.81 -7.85
C GLY A 80 9.07 4.66 -8.49
N PHE A 81 9.33 5.49 -9.50
CA PHE A 81 10.67 5.68 -10.09
C PHE A 81 11.38 6.90 -9.46
N GLU A 82 12.48 7.39 -10.05
CA GLU A 82 13.32 8.45 -9.49
C GLU A 82 12.57 9.76 -9.15
N THR A 83 11.42 10.02 -9.76
CA THR A 83 10.57 11.20 -9.49
C THR A 83 9.59 11.02 -8.32
N THR A 84 9.46 9.80 -7.80
CA THR A 84 8.77 9.48 -6.55
C THR A 84 9.66 8.48 -5.81
N PRO A 85 10.81 8.94 -5.28
CA PRO A 85 11.68 8.08 -4.48
C PRO A 85 10.85 7.48 -3.33
N PRO A 86 10.93 6.15 -3.11
CA PRO A 86 10.19 5.49 -2.04
C PRO A 86 10.56 6.00 -0.65
#